data_AF-A0A5J4UPS8-F1
#
_entry.id   AF-A0A5J4UPS8-F1
#
_cell.length_a   1.000
_cell.length_b   1.000
_cell.length_c   1.000
_cell.angle_alpha   90.00
_cell.angle_beta   90.00
_cell.angle_gamma   90.00
#
_symmetry.space_group_name_H-M   'P 1'
#
loop_
_entity.id
_entity.type
_entity.pdbx_description
1 polymer ?
#
loop_
_entity_poly.entity_id
_entity_poly.type
_entity_poly.pdbx_seq_one_letter_code
_entity_poly.pdbx_strand_id
1 'polypeptide(L)'
;MIEQQIDKQQATSGDVEQKQSDEMRIPQLAISIRSSDKSVQISALKSILNIVINEPQSIEAIYDNDIIGILNKFIGIIDVGEVYSKKENQSKSGSKALCELVEENSKIRETLINTGFIQLVLHSLQQQTVKIQTLDSLSLSSSENDTEIVQFDRSMPTFVKMGLLNVVLKLVEDDEALKPASILVPVLEEIKINSENQLKNKAKKLLSQLSAEGISDEQSQQTESEKDKKIKYLNDQIDRKDEQIRRINEEKNKLVDELSQNEEEKNMLCEELIKEREEKEDQQFE
;
A
#
# COMPACT_ATOMS: atom_id res chain seq x y z
N MET A 1 -52.36 -26.58 32.93
CA MET A 1 -51.28 -25.68 33.40
C MET A 1 -50.05 -26.49 33.85
N ILE A 2 -49.65 -27.52 33.10
CA ILE A 2 -48.47 -28.37 33.41
C ILE A 2 -47.58 -28.58 32.17
N GLU A 3 -48.10 -28.42 30.94
CA GLU A 3 -47.31 -28.56 29.71
C GLU A 3 -46.44 -27.36 29.31
N GLN A 4 -46.46 -26.24 30.06
CA GLN A 4 -45.60 -25.07 29.76
C GLN A 4 -44.34 -24.96 30.63
N GLN A 5 -44.08 -25.91 31.52
CA GLN A 5 -42.87 -25.90 32.38
C GLN A 5 -41.78 -26.89 31.97
N ILE A 6 -42.02 -27.78 30.99
CA ILE A 6 -41.02 -28.75 30.55
C ILE A 6 -40.10 -28.16 29.46
N ASP A 7 -40.64 -27.33 28.55
CA ASP A 7 -39.84 -26.74 27.46
C ASP A 7 -38.87 -25.62 27.91
N LYS A 8 -39.10 -25.01 29.09
CA LYS A 8 -38.20 -23.98 29.62
C LYS A 8 -37.02 -24.50 30.43
N GLN A 9 -37.00 -25.79 30.80
CA GLN A 9 -35.87 -26.40 31.50
C GLN A 9 -34.92 -27.17 30.58
N GLN A 10 -35.36 -27.57 29.38
CA GLN A 10 -34.46 -28.20 28.40
C GLN A 10 -33.61 -27.20 27.60
N ALA A 11 -34.10 -25.98 27.37
CA ALA A 11 -33.33 -24.94 26.67
C ALA A 11 -32.18 -24.36 27.50
N THR A 12 -32.25 -24.41 28.83
CA THR A 12 -31.20 -23.88 29.73
C THR A 12 -30.14 -24.91 30.11
N SER A 13 -30.37 -26.21 29.84
CA SER A 13 -29.42 -27.27 30.20
C SER A 13 -28.40 -27.55 29.08
N GLY A 14 -28.81 -27.46 27.81
CA GLY A 14 -27.93 -27.70 26.67
C GLY A 14 -26.84 -26.64 26.49
N ASP A 15 -27.19 -25.35 26.66
CA ASP A 15 -26.24 -24.24 26.53
C ASP A 15 -25.17 -24.21 27.64
N VAL A 16 -25.46 -24.77 28.82
CA VAL A 16 -24.52 -24.78 29.96
C VAL A 16 -23.56 -25.96 29.89
N GLU A 17 -24.02 -27.13 29.41
CA GLU A 17 -23.17 -28.32 29.24
C GLU A 17 -22.21 -28.19 28.04
N GLN A 18 -22.62 -27.54 26.94
CA GLN A 18 -21.75 -27.25 25.80
C GLN A 18 -20.65 -26.23 26.17
N LYS A 19 -21.00 -25.18 26.91
CA LYS A 19 -20.05 -24.15 27.36
C LYS A 19 -18.98 -24.71 28.30
N GLN A 20 -19.34 -25.62 29.22
CA GLN A 20 -18.38 -26.30 30.09
C GLN A 20 -17.48 -27.31 29.35
N SER A 21 -18.01 -27.96 28.31
CA SER A 21 -17.23 -28.83 27.41
C SER A 21 -16.13 -28.05 26.70
N ASP A 22 -16.46 -26.87 26.19
CA ASP A 22 -15.57 -26.11 25.31
C ASP A 22 -14.52 -25.33 26.10
N GLU A 23 -14.88 -24.83 27.29
CA GLU A 23 -13.95 -24.22 28.26
C GLU A 23 -12.80 -25.16 28.67
N MET A 24 -13.02 -26.48 28.68
CA MET A 24 -11.99 -27.46 29.04
C MET A 24 -11.23 -27.99 27.81
N ARG A 25 -11.87 -28.02 26.64
CA ARG A 25 -11.29 -28.59 25.40
C ARG A 25 -10.30 -27.64 24.74
N ILE A 26 -10.59 -26.34 24.70
CA ILE A 26 -9.74 -25.34 24.02
C ILE A 26 -8.36 -25.19 24.70
N PRO A 27 -8.25 -25.10 26.04
CA PRO A 27 -6.95 -25.09 26.71
C PRO A 27 -6.13 -26.36 26.48
N GLN A 28 -6.77 -27.54 26.41
CA GLN A 28 -6.09 -28.81 26.12
C GLN A 28 -5.58 -28.87 24.68
N LEU A 29 -6.32 -28.28 23.73
CA LEU A 29 -5.87 -28.12 22.36
C LEU A 29 -4.68 -27.15 22.26
N ALA A 30 -4.67 -26.08 23.05
CA ALA A 30 -3.54 -25.14 23.14
C ALA A 30 -2.25 -25.80 23.67
N ILE A 31 -2.37 -26.82 24.54
CA ILE A 31 -1.23 -27.64 24.97
C ILE A 31 -0.85 -28.63 23.86
N SER A 32 -1.83 -29.34 23.30
CA SER A 32 -1.61 -30.40 22.31
C SER A 32 -0.99 -29.91 21.01
N ILE A 33 -1.33 -28.68 20.58
CA ILE A 33 -0.74 -28.04 19.39
C ILE A 33 0.76 -27.71 19.58
N ARG A 34 1.20 -27.49 20.84
CA ARG A 34 2.62 -27.28 21.19
C ARG A 34 3.41 -28.59 21.34
N SER A 35 2.76 -29.75 21.19
CA SER A 35 3.41 -31.06 21.27
C SER A 35 4.50 -31.24 20.22
N SER A 36 5.59 -31.91 20.59
CA SER A 36 6.65 -32.34 19.67
C SER A 36 6.22 -33.48 18.75
N ASP A 37 5.11 -34.16 19.05
CA ASP A 37 4.54 -35.21 18.23
C ASP A 37 3.64 -34.62 17.12
N LYS A 38 4.07 -34.80 15.87
CA LYS A 38 3.36 -34.31 14.68
C LYS A 38 1.94 -34.88 14.56
N SER A 39 1.71 -36.11 15.00
CA SER A 39 0.38 -36.75 14.94
C SER A 39 -0.61 -36.08 15.89
N VAL A 40 -0.16 -35.79 17.11
CA VAL A 40 -0.92 -35.06 18.14
C VAL A 40 -1.17 -33.62 17.69
N GLN A 41 -0.15 -32.97 17.14
CA GLN A 41 -0.25 -31.61 16.62
C GLN A 41 -1.23 -31.47 15.46
N ILE A 42 -1.17 -32.37 14.46
CA ILE A 42 -2.11 -32.38 13.33
C ILE A 42 -3.54 -32.64 13.81
N SER A 43 -3.72 -33.56 14.77
CA SER A 43 -5.03 -33.84 15.35
C SER A 43 -5.60 -32.62 16.10
N ALA A 44 -4.75 -31.91 16.86
CA ALA A 44 -5.12 -30.68 17.54
C ALA A 44 -5.51 -29.56 16.56
N LEU A 45 -4.75 -29.36 15.48
CA LEU A 45 -5.04 -28.39 14.43
C LEU A 45 -6.39 -28.65 13.74
N LYS A 46 -6.67 -29.92 13.40
CA LYS A 46 -7.97 -30.31 12.80
C LYS A 46 -9.12 -30.02 13.76
N SER A 47 -8.92 -30.29 15.05
CA SER A 47 -9.93 -30.06 16.09
C SER A 47 -10.20 -28.57 16.31
N ILE A 48 -9.14 -27.74 16.33
CA ILE A 48 -9.24 -26.28 16.39
C ILE A 48 -10.01 -25.75 15.18
N LEU A 49 -9.69 -26.21 13.96
CA LEU A 49 -10.40 -25.81 12.75
C LEU A 49 -11.88 -26.19 12.80
N ASN A 50 -12.19 -27.39 13.31
CA ASN A 50 -13.55 -27.85 13.46
C ASN A 50 -14.35 -27.03 14.47
N ILE A 51 -13.72 -26.58 15.57
CA ILE A 51 -14.33 -25.67 16.56
C ILE A 51 -14.59 -24.32 15.92
N VAL A 52 -13.61 -23.71 15.26
CA VAL A 52 -13.76 -22.39 14.64
C VAL A 52 -14.88 -22.38 13.58
N ILE A 53 -15.05 -23.47 12.84
CA ILE A 53 -16.08 -23.57 11.79
C ILE A 53 -17.48 -23.82 12.36
N ASN A 54 -17.62 -24.70 13.36
CA ASN A 54 -18.93 -25.15 13.83
C ASN A 54 -19.42 -24.45 15.11
N GLU A 55 -18.52 -23.77 15.83
CA GLU A 55 -18.76 -23.16 17.14
C GLU A 55 -18.17 -21.74 17.17
N PRO A 56 -18.74 -20.76 16.43
CA PRO A 56 -18.21 -19.39 16.35
C PRO A 56 -18.20 -18.66 17.71
N GLN A 57 -19.04 -19.07 18.66
CA GLN A 57 -19.03 -18.57 20.05
C GLN A 57 -17.74 -18.90 20.80
N SER A 58 -17.00 -19.92 20.35
CA SER A 58 -15.76 -20.37 20.97
C SER A 58 -14.54 -19.54 20.54
N ILE A 59 -14.72 -18.56 19.63
CA ILE A 59 -13.63 -17.75 19.09
C ILE A 59 -12.91 -16.94 20.17
N GLU A 60 -13.64 -16.41 21.16
CA GLU A 60 -13.07 -15.65 22.28
C GLU A 60 -12.10 -16.51 23.10
N ALA A 61 -12.50 -17.75 23.41
CA ALA A 61 -11.64 -18.72 24.09
C ALA A 61 -10.41 -19.14 23.26
N ILE A 62 -10.48 -19.12 21.92
CA ILE A 62 -9.32 -19.34 21.04
C ILE A 62 -8.30 -18.21 21.18
N TYR A 63 -8.76 -16.96 21.32
CA TYR A 63 -7.91 -15.80 21.59
C TYR A 63 -7.31 -15.85 23.00
N ASP A 64 -8.14 -16.11 24.01
CA ASP A 64 -7.72 -16.15 25.42
C ASP A 64 -6.63 -17.22 25.70
N ASN A 65 -6.61 -18.29 24.90
CA ASN A 65 -5.64 -19.39 25.06
C ASN A 65 -4.39 -19.26 24.16
N ASP A 66 -4.14 -18.10 23.56
CA ASP A 66 -2.95 -17.82 22.71
C ASP A 66 -2.81 -18.81 21.53
N ILE A 67 -3.91 -19.44 21.09
CA ILE A 67 -3.86 -20.41 19.99
C ILE A 67 -3.45 -19.71 18.69
N ILE A 68 -3.89 -18.47 18.50
CA ILE A 68 -3.51 -17.64 17.34
C ILE A 68 -2.00 -17.36 17.34
N GLY A 69 -1.39 -17.03 18.49
CA GLY A 69 0.06 -16.82 18.59
C GLY A 69 0.86 -18.09 18.27
N ILE A 70 0.38 -19.25 18.73
CA ILE A 70 0.99 -20.55 18.40
C ILE A 70 0.89 -20.86 16.90
N LEU A 71 -0.29 -20.64 16.30
CA LEU A 71 -0.50 -20.82 14.85
C LEU A 71 0.41 -19.89 14.05
N ASN A 72 0.56 -18.65 14.48
CA ASN A 72 1.49 -17.69 13.86
C ASN A 72 2.95 -18.19 13.92
N LYS A 73 3.34 -18.86 15.01
CA LYS A 73 4.66 -19.51 15.10
C LYS A 73 4.82 -20.64 14.08
N PHE A 74 3.79 -21.46 13.85
CA PHE A 74 3.84 -22.51 12.80
C PHE A 74 3.96 -21.97 11.38
N ILE A 75 3.38 -20.80 11.13
CA ILE A 75 3.48 -20.10 9.85
C ILE A 75 4.87 -19.45 9.67
N GLY A 76 5.71 -19.43 10.72
CA GLY A 76 7.06 -18.88 10.70
C GLY A 76 7.11 -17.37 10.95
N ILE A 77 6.09 -16.81 11.61
CA ILE A 77 5.97 -15.36 11.85
C ILE A 77 6.89 -14.89 13.00
N ILE A 78 7.27 -15.77 13.93
CA ILE A 78 8.00 -15.38 15.17
C ILE A 78 9.49 -15.77 15.17
N ASP A 79 9.92 -16.79 14.42
CA ASP A 79 11.35 -17.17 14.31
C ASP A 79 12.05 -16.50 13.11
N VAL A 80 12.05 -15.17 13.11
CA VAL A 80 12.64 -14.35 12.04
C VAL A 80 14.19 -14.37 12.07
N GLY A 81 14.83 -14.75 13.19
CA GLY A 81 16.29 -14.70 13.32
C GLY A 81 17.05 -15.82 12.58
N GLU A 82 16.79 -17.08 12.92
CA GLU A 82 17.60 -18.21 12.43
C GLU A 82 17.20 -18.68 11.02
N VAL A 83 15.92 -18.55 10.66
CA VAL A 83 15.40 -18.98 9.35
C VAL A 83 15.85 -18.01 8.25
N TYR A 84 15.89 -16.71 8.53
CA TYR A 84 16.31 -15.72 7.54
C TYR A 84 17.83 -15.72 7.34
N SER A 85 18.65 -15.93 8.38
CA SER A 85 20.11 -16.00 8.24
C SER A 85 20.58 -17.18 7.36
N LYS A 86 19.97 -18.37 7.51
CA LYS A 86 20.24 -19.51 6.62
C LYS A 86 19.76 -19.26 5.19
N LYS A 87 18.56 -18.67 5.03
CA LYS A 87 18.01 -18.30 3.71
C LYS A 87 18.80 -17.19 3.03
N GLU A 88 19.37 -16.25 3.78
CA GLU A 88 20.18 -15.15 3.27
C GLU A 88 21.51 -15.67 2.72
N ASN A 89 22.22 -16.50 3.48
CA ASN A 89 23.48 -17.10 3.01
C ASN A 89 23.25 -18.00 1.79
N GLN A 90 22.17 -18.78 1.80
CA GLN A 90 21.78 -19.58 0.63
C GLN A 90 21.42 -18.70 -0.58
N SER A 91 20.69 -17.60 -0.38
CA SER A 91 20.35 -16.66 -1.46
C SER A 91 21.58 -15.96 -2.02
N LYS A 92 22.52 -15.53 -1.16
CA LYS A 92 23.80 -14.95 -1.57
C LYS A 92 24.65 -15.94 -2.36
N SER A 93 24.82 -17.17 -1.84
CA SER A 93 25.59 -18.21 -2.53
C SER A 93 24.93 -18.63 -3.84
N GLY A 94 23.60 -18.75 -3.87
CA GLY A 94 22.84 -19.13 -5.07
C GLY A 94 22.90 -18.07 -6.16
N SER A 95 22.72 -16.79 -5.81
CA SER A 95 22.87 -15.68 -6.78
C SER A 95 24.30 -15.55 -7.28
N LYS A 96 25.31 -15.77 -6.42
CA LYS A 96 26.71 -15.80 -6.83
C LYS A 96 27.02 -16.94 -7.80
N ALA A 97 26.60 -18.17 -7.48
CA ALA A 97 26.77 -19.32 -8.36
C ALA A 97 26.05 -19.11 -9.71
N LEU A 98 24.89 -18.46 -9.70
CA LEU A 98 24.19 -18.13 -10.94
C LEU A 98 24.95 -17.07 -11.76
N CYS A 99 25.56 -16.06 -11.13
CA CYS A 99 26.43 -15.11 -11.83
C CYS A 99 27.65 -15.82 -12.47
N GLU A 100 28.33 -16.70 -11.73
CA GLU A 100 29.46 -17.49 -12.23
C GLU A 100 29.03 -18.36 -13.42
N LEU A 101 27.86 -19.01 -13.32
CA LEU A 101 27.33 -19.87 -14.38
C LEU A 101 26.96 -19.09 -15.65
N VAL A 102 26.41 -17.88 -15.50
CA VAL A 102 26.09 -16.97 -16.62
C VAL A 102 27.35 -16.44 -17.29
N GLU A 103 28.42 -16.23 -16.52
CA GLU A 103 29.72 -15.80 -17.01
C GLU A 103 30.41 -16.91 -17.81
N GLU A 104 30.40 -18.15 -17.30
CA GLU A 104 31.10 -19.28 -17.88
C GLU A 104 30.36 -19.93 -19.07
N ASN A 105 29.02 -19.83 -19.14
CA ASN A 105 28.23 -20.59 -20.10
C ASN A 105 27.24 -19.71 -20.89
N SER A 106 27.59 -19.45 -22.16
CA SER A 106 26.76 -18.66 -23.08
C SER A 106 25.36 -19.25 -23.33
N LYS A 107 25.21 -20.58 -23.35
CA LYS A 107 23.89 -21.21 -23.54
C LYS A 107 22.96 -20.97 -22.36
N ILE A 108 23.50 -20.99 -21.14
CA ILE A 108 22.72 -20.73 -19.92
C ILE A 108 22.30 -19.27 -19.87
N ARG A 109 23.21 -18.37 -20.26
CA ARG A 109 22.94 -16.95 -20.43
C ARG A 109 21.82 -16.69 -21.46
N GLU A 110 21.96 -17.21 -22.68
CA GLU A 110 20.93 -17.11 -23.74
C GLU A 110 19.58 -17.67 -23.26
N THR A 111 19.61 -18.83 -22.57
CA THR A 111 18.42 -19.43 -21.98
C THR A 111 17.76 -18.50 -20.97
N LEU A 112 18.50 -17.91 -20.04
CA LEU A 112 17.92 -16.99 -19.05
C LEU A 112 17.31 -15.75 -19.70
N ILE A 113 17.96 -15.19 -20.72
CA ILE A 113 17.46 -14.04 -21.48
C ILE A 113 16.13 -14.39 -22.17
N ASN A 114 16.05 -15.56 -22.81
CA ASN A 114 14.91 -15.98 -23.63
C ASN A 114 13.76 -16.65 -22.86
N THR A 115 14.01 -17.16 -21.65
CA THR A 115 13.01 -17.91 -20.85
C THR A 115 12.20 -17.04 -19.88
N GLY A 116 12.32 -15.71 -19.98
CA GLY A 116 11.54 -14.78 -19.16
C GLY A 116 12.08 -14.59 -17.74
N PHE A 117 13.37 -14.92 -17.49
CA PHE A 117 14.00 -14.64 -16.19
C PHE A 117 13.88 -13.16 -15.81
N ILE A 118 14.09 -12.25 -16.77
CA ILE A 118 14.01 -10.80 -16.54
C ILE A 118 12.56 -10.38 -16.17
N GLN A 119 11.55 -11.00 -16.78
CA GLN A 119 10.14 -10.80 -16.42
C GLN A 119 9.84 -11.31 -15.01
N LEU A 120 10.44 -12.43 -14.61
CA LEU A 120 10.33 -12.96 -13.25
C LEU A 120 10.93 -11.97 -12.25
N VAL A 121 12.11 -11.43 -12.54
CA VAL A 121 12.76 -10.40 -11.71
C VAL A 121 11.88 -9.16 -11.59
N LEU A 122 11.29 -8.68 -12.69
CA LEU A 122 10.36 -7.55 -12.68
C LEU A 122 9.23 -7.78 -11.68
N HIS A 123 8.53 -8.90 -11.82
CA HIS A 123 7.40 -9.24 -10.96
C HIS A 123 7.83 -9.40 -9.49
N SER A 124 9.00 -10.01 -9.24
CA SER A 124 9.55 -10.14 -7.89
C SER A 124 9.93 -8.80 -7.24
N LEU A 125 10.33 -7.80 -8.03
CA LEU A 125 10.65 -6.46 -7.53
C LEU A 125 9.41 -5.58 -7.33
N GLN A 126 8.36 -5.78 -8.14
CA GLN A 126 7.10 -5.02 -8.10
C GLN A 126 6.12 -5.46 -7.01
N GLN A 127 6.29 -6.64 -6.40
CA GLN A 127 5.45 -7.06 -5.28
C GLN A 127 5.74 -6.21 -4.03
N GLN A 128 5.14 -5.02 -3.99
CA GLN A 128 5.04 -4.16 -2.83
C GLN A 128 3.70 -4.40 -2.13
N THR A 129 3.83 -4.69 -0.84
CA THR A 129 2.89 -4.40 0.24
C THR A 129 1.40 -4.31 -0.16
N VAL A 130 0.67 -5.42 -0.02
CA VAL A 130 -0.77 -5.33 0.20
C VAL A 130 -0.98 -4.74 1.60
N LYS A 131 -1.25 -3.44 1.69
CA LYS A 131 -1.75 -2.83 2.92
C LYS A 131 -3.18 -3.34 3.13
N ILE A 132 -3.34 -4.41 3.89
CA ILE A 132 -4.65 -4.77 4.42
C ILE A 132 -4.94 -3.76 5.53
N GLN A 133 -5.78 -2.76 5.24
CA GLN A 133 -6.44 -2.00 6.29
C GLN A 133 -7.45 -2.95 6.93
N THR A 134 -7.14 -3.46 8.12
CA THR A 134 -8.17 -3.98 9.01
C THR A 134 -9.03 -2.79 9.43
N LEU A 135 -10.34 -2.93 9.29
CA LEU A 135 -11.38 -1.97 9.68
C LEU A 135 -11.38 -1.77 11.21
N ASP A 136 -10.41 -1.03 11.73
CA ASP A 136 -10.50 -0.41 13.06
C ASP A 136 -10.42 1.10 12.90
N SER A 137 -11.44 1.64 12.25
CA SER A 137 -11.83 3.03 12.43
C SER A 137 -13.04 3.01 13.34
N LEU A 138 -12.83 3.28 14.64
CA LEU A 138 -13.73 4.01 15.54
C LEU A 138 -13.21 3.83 16.98
N SER A 139 -12.36 4.75 17.46
CA SER A 139 -12.57 5.50 18.72
C SER A 139 -11.33 6.31 19.11
N LEU A 140 -11.58 7.57 19.43
CA LEU A 140 -10.64 8.55 19.95
C LEU A 140 -10.25 8.21 21.40
N SER A 141 -8.95 8.04 21.69
CA SER A 141 -8.34 8.53 22.94
C SER A 141 -6.82 8.37 22.90
N SER A 142 -6.14 9.43 23.36
CA SER A 142 -4.71 9.49 23.65
C SER A 142 -4.36 8.57 24.82
N SER A 143 -3.53 7.55 24.58
CA SER A 143 -2.57 7.04 25.57
C SER A 143 -1.52 6.19 24.88
N GLU A 144 -0.27 6.49 25.18
CA GLU A 144 0.90 5.66 24.87
C GLU A 144 0.68 4.26 25.42
N ASN A 145 0.56 3.27 24.52
CA ASN A 145 0.83 1.88 24.81
C ASN A 145 1.36 1.28 23.51
N ASP A 146 2.55 0.69 23.60
CA ASP A 146 3.25 -0.06 22.55
C ASP A 146 2.31 -1.06 21.89
N THR A 147 1.65 -0.62 20.82
CA THR A 147 0.97 -1.49 19.89
C THR A 147 1.97 -1.73 18.77
N GLU A 148 2.67 -2.86 18.83
CA GLU A 148 3.41 -3.37 17.68
C GLU A 148 2.42 -3.50 16.53
N ILE A 149 2.42 -2.51 15.64
CA ILE A 149 1.77 -2.60 14.36
C ILE A 149 2.46 -3.76 13.65
N VAL A 150 1.84 -4.94 13.65
CA VAL A 150 2.30 -6.09 12.90
C VAL A 150 2.12 -5.78 11.41
N GLN A 151 3.13 -5.10 10.85
CA GLN A 151 3.28 -4.94 9.42
C GLN A 151 3.57 -6.33 8.85
N PHE A 152 2.58 -6.92 8.20
CA PHE A 152 2.80 -8.10 7.36
C PHE A 152 3.62 -7.68 6.14
N ASP A 153 4.94 -7.69 6.30
CA ASP A 153 5.85 -7.40 5.20
C ASP A 153 5.92 -8.62 4.26
N ARG A 154 5.04 -8.62 3.24
CA ARG A 154 5.18 -9.49 2.07
C ARG A 154 6.29 -9.00 1.13
N SER A 155 7.06 -7.97 1.50
CA SER A 155 8.15 -7.52 0.64
C SER A 155 9.26 -8.56 0.63
N MET A 156 9.69 -8.89 -0.59
CA MET A 156 10.83 -9.77 -0.78
C MET A 156 12.05 -9.19 -0.04
N PRO A 157 12.78 -9.99 0.77
CA PRO A 157 13.89 -9.48 1.56
C PRO A 157 14.93 -8.77 0.71
N THR A 158 15.53 -7.71 1.25
CA THR A 158 16.50 -6.86 0.54
C THR A 158 17.67 -7.67 -0.04
N PHE A 159 18.13 -8.71 0.65
CA PHE A 159 19.21 -9.57 0.15
C PHE A 159 18.82 -10.37 -1.10
N VAL A 160 17.56 -10.77 -1.25
CA VAL A 160 17.08 -11.47 -2.46
C VAL A 160 16.95 -10.48 -3.61
N LYS A 161 16.39 -9.29 -3.35
CA LYS A 161 16.34 -8.18 -4.33
C LYS A 161 17.75 -7.86 -4.85
N MET A 162 18.72 -7.78 -3.93
CA MET A 162 20.14 -7.55 -4.25
C MET A 162 20.72 -8.66 -5.14
N GLY A 163 20.46 -9.93 -4.80
CA GLY A 163 20.94 -11.09 -5.55
C GLY A 163 20.39 -11.13 -6.98
N LEU A 164 19.08 -10.88 -7.15
CA LEU A 164 18.46 -10.83 -8.47
C LEU A 164 19.03 -9.69 -9.32
N LEU A 165 19.18 -8.49 -8.75
CA LEU A 165 19.80 -7.37 -9.46
C LEU A 165 21.26 -7.63 -9.85
N ASN A 166 22.02 -8.39 -9.06
CA ASN A 166 23.38 -8.80 -9.43
C ASN A 166 23.40 -9.71 -10.65
N VAL A 167 22.48 -10.67 -10.72
CA VAL A 167 22.38 -11.60 -11.85
C VAL A 167 21.97 -10.83 -13.11
N VAL A 168 21.00 -9.92 -13.01
CA VAL A 168 20.61 -9.05 -14.14
C VAL A 168 21.78 -8.16 -14.58
N LEU A 169 22.52 -7.57 -13.63
CA LEU A 169 23.71 -6.77 -13.94
C LEU A 169 24.75 -7.58 -14.72
N LYS A 170 24.94 -8.85 -14.36
CA LYS A 170 25.86 -9.75 -15.07
C LYS A 170 25.35 -10.15 -16.45
N LEU A 171 24.04 -10.35 -16.61
CA LEU A 171 23.42 -10.62 -17.91
C LEU A 171 23.57 -9.44 -18.88
N VAL A 172 23.43 -8.21 -18.37
CA VAL A 172 23.48 -6.96 -19.13
C VAL A 172 24.91 -6.54 -19.52
N GLU A 173 25.95 -7.26 -19.06
CA GLU A 173 27.31 -7.06 -19.60
C GLU A 173 27.42 -7.43 -21.08
N ASP A 174 26.52 -8.28 -21.59
CA ASP A 174 26.39 -8.60 -23.00
C ASP A 174 25.19 -7.87 -23.62
N ASP A 175 25.37 -7.35 -24.84
CA ASP A 175 24.39 -6.50 -25.52
C ASP A 175 23.02 -7.19 -25.75
N GLU A 176 22.98 -8.52 -25.76
CA GLU A 176 21.76 -9.31 -26.01
C GLU A 176 20.72 -9.18 -24.89
N ALA A 177 21.16 -8.95 -23.64
CA ALA A 177 20.26 -8.83 -22.50
C ALA A 177 19.73 -7.40 -22.28
N LEU A 178 20.33 -6.40 -22.95
CA LEU A 178 19.97 -4.99 -22.83
C LEU A 178 18.48 -4.77 -23.13
N LYS A 179 18.04 -5.13 -24.33
CA LYS A 179 16.66 -4.88 -24.78
C LYS A 179 15.63 -5.56 -23.86
N PRO A 180 15.77 -6.85 -23.50
CA PRO A 180 14.92 -7.48 -22.50
C PRO A 180 14.95 -6.80 -21.12
N ALA A 181 16.11 -6.32 -20.66
CA ALA A 181 16.26 -5.65 -19.36
C ALA A 181 15.65 -4.24 -19.28
N SER A 182 15.35 -3.59 -20.42
CA SER A 182 14.67 -2.29 -20.46
C SER A 182 13.33 -2.26 -19.71
N ILE A 183 12.63 -3.40 -19.65
CA ILE A 183 11.35 -3.51 -18.93
C ILE A 183 11.49 -3.24 -17.42
N LEU A 184 12.71 -3.37 -16.87
CA LEU A 184 13.01 -3.11 -15.47
C LEU A 184 13.18 -1.62 -15.16
N VAL A 185 13.37 -0.76 -16.16
CA VAL A 185 13.67 0.68 -15.97
C VAL A 185 12.69 1.37 -15.01
N PRO A 186 11.35 1.24 -15.17
CA PRO A 186 10.41 1.91 -14.27
C PRO A 186 10.59 1.50 -12.80
N VAL A 187 10.85 0.22 -12.56
CA VAL A 187 11.01 -0.35 -11.22
C VAL A 187 12.38 0.01 -10.63
N LEU A 188 13.42 0.09 -11.45
CA LEU A 188 14.74 0.54 -11.02
C LEU A 188 14.75 2.04 -10.66
N GLU A 189 13.97 2.88 -11.37
CA GLU A 189 13.78 4.29 -11.00
C GLU A 189 13.05 4.42 -9.66
N GLU A 190 12.02 3.62 -9.44
CA GLU A 190 11.32 3.57 -8.16
C GLU A 190 12.24 3.12 -7.02
N ILE A 191 13.00 2.04 -7.23
CA ILE A 191 14.00 1.56 -6.25
C ILE A 191 15.05 2.64 -5.98
N LYS A 192 15.50 3.39 -6.99
CA LYS A 192 16.47 4.49 -6.83
C LYS A 192 15.95 5.62 -5.92
N ILE A 193 14.64 5.86 -5.90
CA ILE A 193 13.99 6.86 -5.04
C ILE A 193 13.74 6.28 -3.64
N ASN A 194 13.28 5.03 -3.56
CA ASN A 194 12.68 4.47 -2.35
C ASN A 194 13.59 3.54 -1.52
N SER A 195 14.77 3.14 -2.01
CA SER A 195 15.60 2.11 -1.35
C SER A 195 16.85 2.62 -0.63
N GLU A 196 17.33 1.81 0.31
CA GLU A 196 18.59 1.99 1.04
C GLU A 196 19.83 1.90 0.13
N ASN A 197 20.90 2.56 0.57
CA ASN A 197 22.11 2.91 -0.18
C ASN A 197 22.64 1.82 -1.13
N GLN A 198 22.70 0.55 -0.70
CA GLN A 198 23.25 -0.53 -1.52
C GLN A 198 22.34 -0.92 -2.70
N LEU A 199 21.02 -1.00 -2.47
CA LEU A 199 20.06 -1.37 -3.51
C LEU A 199 19.93 -0.21 -4.52
N LYS A 200 19.93 1.03 -4.01
CA LYS A 200 19.97 2.26 -4.78
C LYS A 200 21.19 2.36 -5.69
N ASN A 201 22.38 2.03 -5.18
CA ASN A 201 23.62 2.07 -5.97
C ASN A 201 23.61 1.04 -7.10
N LYS A 202 23.06 -0.16 -6.87
CA LYS A 202 22.93 -1.17 -7.93
C LYS A 202 21.89 -0.79 -8.98
N ALA A 203 20.74 -0.26 -8.55
CA ALA A 203 19.74 0.24 -9.48
C ALA A 203 20.29 1.37 -10.36
N LYS A 204 21.05 2.32 -9.77
CA LYS A 204 21.77 3.35 -10.54
C LYS A 204 22.77 2.78 -11.54
N LYS A 205 23.55 1.77 -11.13
CA LYS A 205 24.53 1.12 -12.02
C LYS A 205 23.85 0.44 -13.21
N LEU A 206 22.77 -0.32 -12.96
CA LEU A 206 21.96 -0.94 -14.01
C LEU A 206 21.35 0.09 -14.96
N LEU A 207 20.73 1.13 -14.41
CA LEU A 207 20.16 2.22 -15.22
C LEU A 207 21.23 2.89 -16.08
N SER A 208 22.44 3.09 -15.55
CA SER A 208 23.55 3.66 -16.29
C SER A 208 23.96 2.78 -17.47
N GLN A 209 24.05 1.45 -17.31
CA GLN A 209 24.40 0.53 -18.40
C GLN A 209 23.30 0.48 -19.46
N LEU A 210 22.03 0.33 -19.04
CA LEU A 210 20.88 0.35 -19.95
C LEU A 210 20.79 1.66 -20.75
N SER A 211 21.20 2.79 -20.17
CA SER A 211 21.27 4.09 -20.86
C SER A 211 22.50 4.29 -21.74
N ALA A 212 23.63 3.64 -21.41
CA ALA A 212 24.91 3.81 -22.10
C ALA A 212 24.99 2.98 -23.39
N GLU A 213 24.43 1.76 -23.39
CA GLU A 213 24.47 0.84 -24.54
C GLU A 213 23.23 0.93 -25.47
N GLY A 214 22.51 2.06 -25.48
CA GLY A 214 21.66 2.41 -26.62
C GLY A 214 20.22 1.86 -26.65
N ILE A 215 19.60 1.56 -25.52
CA ILE A 215 18.12 1.35 -25.46
C ILE A 215 17.36 2.68 -25.27
N SER A 216 18.05 3.81 -25.35
CA SER A 216 17.40 5.12 -25.20
C SER A 216 16.66 5.57 -26.46
N ASP A 217 17.03 5.09 -27.66
CA ASP A 217 16.50 5.70 -28.91
C ASP A 217 15.16 5.12 -29.37
N GLU A 218 14.81 3.87 -29.05
CA GLU A 218 13.48 3.31 -29.42
C GLU A 218 12.37 3.74 -28.43
N GLN A 219 12.67 3.93 -27.15
CA GLN A 219 11.69 4.41 -26.16
C GLN A 219 11.54 5.94 -26.14
N SER A 220 12.57 6.70 -26.56
CA SER A 220 12.47 8.16 -26.64
C SER A 220 11.46 8.59 -27.71
N GLN A 221 11.40 7.94 -28.87
CA GLN A 221 10.47 8.37 -29.93
C GLN A 221 8.98 8.14 -29.60
N GLN A 222 8.65 7.08 -28.84
CA GLN A 222 7.26 6.87 -28.40
C GLN A 222 6.87 7.78 -27.23
N THR A 223 7.76 7.96 -26.25
CA THR A 223 7.48 8.81 -25.08
C THR A 223 7.56 10.30 -25.40
N GLU A 224 8.39 10.72 -26.36
CA GLU A 224 8.48 12.12 -26.82
C GLU A 224 7.20 12.53 -27.55
N SER A 225 6.68 11.70 -28.47
CA SER A 225 5.39 11.96 -29.12
C SER A 225 4.21 12.00 -28.14
N GLU A 226 4.21 11.17 -27.09
CA GLU A 226 3.17 11.20 -26.06
C GLU A 226 3.30 12.39 -25.11
N LYS A 227 4.52 12.74 -24.70
CA LYS A 227 4.81 13.94 -23.92
C LYS A 227 4.43 15.19 -24.71
N ASP A 228 4.73 15.26 -26.00
CA ASP A 228 4.35 16.38 -26.87
C ASP A 228 2.84 16.51 -27.02
N LYS A 229 2.11 15.39 -27.15
CA LYS A 229 0.63 15.40 -27.13
C LYS A 229 0.09 15.86 -25.79
N LYS A 230 0.70 15.43 -24.68
CA LYS A 230 0.31 15.85 -23.33
C LYS A 230 0.59 17.33 -23.10
N ILE A 231 1.73 17.83 -23.54
CA ILE A 231 2.13 19.24 -23.49
C ILE A 231 1.16 20.07 -24.32
N LYS A 232 0.87 19.66 -25.56
CA LYS A 232 -0.12 20.34 -26.40
C LYS A 232 -1.50 20.39 -25.75
N TYR A 233 -1.98 19.27 -25.20
CA TYR A 233 -3.26 19.22 -24.51
C TYR A 233 -3.30 20.12 -23.27
N LEU A 234 -2.22 20.14 -22.48
CA LEU A 234 -2.10 21.00 -21.30
C LEU A 234 -2.05 22.48 -21.68
N ASN A 235 -1.31 22.84 -22.74
CA ASN A 235 -1.28 24.20 -23.27
C ASN A 235 -2.67 24.64 -23.75
N ASP A 236 -3.37 23.80 -24.51
CA ASP A 236 -4.74 24.08 -24.98
C ASP A 236 -5.73 24.23 -23.79
N GLN A 237 -5.47 23.58 -22.66
CA GLN A 237 -6.27 23.72 -21.43
C GLN A 237 -5.92 25.00 -20.67
N ILE A 238 -4.64 25.39 -20.65
CA ILE A 238 -4.16 26.64 -20.06
C ILE A 238 -4.75 27.82 -20.83
N ASP A 239 -4.65 27.83 -22.16
CA ASP A 239 -5.20 28.90 -23.00
C ASP A 239 -6.71 29.07 -22.79
N ARG A 240 -7.45 27.97 -22.66
CA ARG A 240 -8.88 27.99 -22.35
C ARG A 240 -9.18 28.58 -20.97
N LYS A 241 -8.37 28.26 -19.96
CA LYS A 241 -8.52 28.82 -18.61
C LYS A 241 -8.14 30.29 -18.55
N ASP A 242 -7.08 30.70 -19.25
CA ASP A 242 -6.67 32.10 -19.33
C ASP A 242 -7.74 32.96 -20.01
N GLU A 243 -8.40 32.44 -21.04
CA GLU A 243 -9.52 33.12 -21.69
C GLU A 243 -10.77 33.19 -20.78
N GLN A 244 -11.02 32.17 -19.94
CA GLN A 244 -12.07 32.26 -18.91
C GLN A 244 -11.75 33.30 -17.85
N ILE A 245 -10.50 33.33 -17.36
CA ILE A 245 -10.03 34.31 -16.38
C ILE A 245 -10.18 35.73 -16.95
N ARG A 246 -9.81 35.94 -18.22
CA ARG A 246 -9.94 37.23 -18.88
C ARG A 246 -11.38 37.72 -18.90
N ARG A 247 -12.32 36.86 -19.33
CA ARG A 247 -13.76 37.19 -19.34
C ARG A 247 -14.32 37.49 -17.95
N ILE A 248 -13.96 36.67 -16.95
CA ILE A 248 -14.38 36.90 -15.56
C ILE A 248 -13.83 38.24 -15.05
N ASN A 249 -12.58 38.57 -15.37
CA ASN A 249 -11.96 39.80 -14.90
C ASN A 249 -12.57 41.04 -15.58
N GLU A 250 -12.91 40.95 -16.87
CA GLU A 250 -13.66 42.01 -17.59
C GLU A 250 -15.04 42.23 -16.99
N GLU A 251 -15.78 41.16 -16.68
CA GLU A 251 -17.08 41.23 -16.02
C GLU A 251 -16.97 41.79 -14.61
N LYS A 252 -15.95 41.35 -13.84
CA LYS A 252 -15.68 41.88 -12.50
C LYS A 252 -15.40 43.38 -12.54
N ASN A 253 -14.62 43.86 -13.51
CA ASN A 253 -14.32 45.28 -13.63
C ASN A 253 -15.58 46.09 -13.95
N LYS A 254 -16.45 45.62 -14.85
CA LYS A 254 -17.74 46.28 -15.13
C LYS A 254 -18.62 46.38 -13.88
N LEU A 255 -18.74 45.28 -13.13
CA LEU A 255 -19.49 45.27 -11.87
C LEU A 255 -18.90 46.22 -10.81
N VAL A 256 -17.57 46.35 -10.75
CA VAL A 256 -16.91 47.31 -9.86
C VAL A 256 -17.22 48.75 -10.26
N ASP A 257 -17.20 49.06 -11.56
CA ASP A 257 -17.55 50.39 -12.05
C ASP A 257 -19.02 50.73 -11.77
N GLU A 258 -19.95 49.78 -12.00
CA GLU A 258 -21.37 49.94 -11.69
C GLU A 258 -21.63 50.14 -10.19
N LEU A 259 -20.93 49.38 -9.33
CA LEU A 259 -21.02 49.55 -7.88
C LEU A 259 -20.51 50.92 -7.43
N SER A 260 -19.40 51.39 -8.01
CA SER A 260 -18.85 52.70 -7.69
C SER A 260 -19.81 53.83 -8.06
N GLN A 261 -20.46 53.75 -9.22
CA GLN A 261 -21.45 54.74 -9.64
C GLN A 261 -22.68 54.75 -8.71
N ASN A 262 -23.19 53.56 -8.37
CA ASN A 262 -24.33 53.43 -7.48
C ASN A 262 -24.04 53.88 -6.04
N GLU A 263 -22.80 53.72 -5.57
CA GLU A 263 -22.35 54.25 -4.28
C GLU A 263 -22.29 55.78 -4.29
N GLU A 264 -21.81 56.39 -5.37
CA GLU A 264 -21.80 57.85 -5.54
C GLU A 264 -23.22 58.43 -5.62
N GLU A 265 -24.12 57.81 -6.37
CA GLU A 265 -25.54 58.18 -6.42
C GLU A 265 -26.21 58.08 -5.04
N LYS A 266 -25.92 57.01 -4.29
CA LYS A 266 -26.44 56.86 -2.92
C LYS A 266 -25.92 57.92 -1.96
N ASN A 267 -24.65 58.28 -2.07
CA ASN A 267 -24.05 59.33 -1.24
C ASN A 267 -24.69 60.69 -1.53
N MET A 268 -24.89 61.02 -2.81
CA MET A 268 -25.60 62.24 -3.23
C MET A 268 -27.02 62.30 -2.65
N LEU A 269 -27.77 61.20 -2.73
CA LEU A 269 -29.14 61.14 -2.21
C LEU A 269 -29.19 61.27 -0.68
N CYS A 270 -28.22 60.68 0.03
CA CYS A 270 -28.08 60.83 1.48
C CYS A 270 -27.82 62.29 1.88
N GLU A 271 -26.93 62.99 1.18
CA GLU A 271 -26.65 64.42 1.44
C GLU A 271 -27.89 65.28 1.21
N GLU A 272 -28.67 65.02 0.16
CA GLU A 272 -29.91 65.75 -0.14
C GLU A 272 -30.97 65.52 0.94
N LEU A 273 -31.15 64.27 1.40
CA LEU A 273 -32.07 63.95 2.49
C LEU A 273 -31.67 64.58 3.84
N ILE A 274 -30.36 64.71 4.10
CA ILE A 274 -29.86 65.39 5.30
C ILE A 274 -30.24 66.88 5.24
N LYS A 275 -29.98 67.55 4.10
CA LYS A 275 -30.35 68.97 3.92
C LYS A 275 -31.85 69.21 4.05
N GLU A 276 -32.67 68.36 3.43
CA GLU A 276 -34.13 68.50 3.50
C GLU A 276 -34.66 68.33 4.94
N ARG A 277 -33.98 67.48 5.74
CA ARG A 277 -34.30 67.31 7.17
C ARG A 277 -33.92 68.54 7.98
N GLU A 278 -32.72 69.09 7.76
CA GLU A 278 -32.25 70.31 8.42
C GLU A 278 -33.17 71.50 8.11
N GLU A 279 -33.55 71.68 6.84
CA GLU A 279 -34.50 72.74 6.44
C GLU A 279 -35.90 72.58 7.07
N LYS A 280 -36.37 71.34 7.22
CA LYS A 280 -37.65 71.04 7.91
C LYS A 280 -37.58 71.27 9.41
N GLU A 281 -36.43 71.01 10.02
CA GLU A 281 -36.19 71.27 11.44
C GLU A 281 -36.11 72.78 11.70
N ASP A 282 -35.40 73.54 10.86
CA ASP A 282 -35.32 75.01 10.98
C ASP A 282 -36.69 75.71 10.82
N GLN A 283 -37.53 75.22 9.90
CA GLN A 283 -38.91 75.73 9.72
C GLN A 283 -39.87 75.38 10.87
N GLN A 284 -39.53 74.43 11.75
CA GLN A 284 -40.33 74.12 12.94
C GLN A 284 -40.02 75.03 14.15
N PHE A 285 -38.95 75.82 14.10
CA PHE A 285 -38.51 76.70 15.19
C PHE A 285 -38.67 78.21 14.89
N GLU A 286 -39.22 78.60 13.74
CA GLU A 286 -39.74 79.95 13.43
C GLU A 286 -41.24 80.09 13.73
#